data_AF-A0A8T0F740-F1
#
_entry.id   AF-A0A8T0F740-F1
#
_cell.length_a   1.000
_cell.length_b   1.000
_cell.length_c   1.000
_cell.angle_alpha   90.00
_cell.angle_beta   90.00
_cell.angle_gamma   90.00
#
_symmetry.space_group_name_H-M   'P 1'
#
loop_
_entity.id
_entity.type
_entity.pdbx_description
1 polymer ?
#
loop_
_entity_poly.entity_id
_entity_poly.type
_entity_poly.pdbx_seq_one_letter_code
_entity_poly.pdbx_strand_id
1 'polypeptide(L)'
;MDIKKSSNDEPSFNHSLSETNYSPSTSARDLPGVISNDDVVDFIQTTMHLHSCKEFLRIKYPSKITIPDSDEIAWCSLCLGPELCREMYNLEQRSDQQLPAQRIPLLSIVIHLEQSKIKLLLEYLHKWFLVIGMTDHLSMWLYSVLICVKYCKKDEERDQLFKILFKDLRKYLKKCFGYRQKQRAVLFGDILKEWFLVKIK
;
A
#
# COMPACT_ATOMS: atom_id res chain seq x y z
N MET A 1 -48.54 -26.82 -34.36
CA MET A 1 -48.45 -28.27 -34.09
C MET A 1 -47.13 -28.70 -34.73
N ASP A 2 -46.07 -29.06 -34.04
CA ASP A 2 -45.96 -29.70 -32.72
C ASP A 2 -44.80 -29.15 -31.89
N ILE A 3 -45.05 -29.11 -30.59
CA ILE A 3 -44.16 -28.70 -29.51
C ILE A 3 -43.40 -29.95 -29.04
N LYS A 4 -42.07 -29.92 -29.04
CA LYS A 4 -41.25 -30.92 -28.30
C LYS A 4 -40.47 -30.25 -27.16
N LYS A 5 -40.98 -30.60 -25.98
CA LYS A 5 -40.48 -30.57 -24.60
C LYS A 5 -38.96 -30.38 -24.37
N SER A 6 -38.68 -29.34 -23.59
CA SER A 6 -37.78 -29.22 -22.42
C SER A 6 -37.21 -30.51 -21.81
N SER A 7 -35.90 -30.53 -21.58
CA SER A 7 -35.28 -31.15 -20.39
C SER A 7 -34.22 -30.21 -19.82
N ASN A 8 -34.50 -29.69 -18.62
CA ASN A 8 -33.55 -29.03 -17.75
C ASN A 8 -32.74 -30.10 -17.02
N ASP A 9 -31.42 -30.06 -17.13
CA ASP A 9 -30.51 -30.79 -16.23
C ASP A 9 -29.66 -29.76 -15.48
N GLU A 10 -30.13 -29.36 -14.29
CA GLU A 10 -29.29 -28.78 -13.24
C GLU A 10 -28.57 -29.92 -12.50
N PRO A 11 -27.25 -29.84 -12.25
CA PRO A 11 -26.61 -30.72 -11.30
C PRO A 11 -26.77 -30.18 -9.88
N SER A 12 -27.64 -30.83 -9.13
CA SER A 12 -27.74 -30.76 -7.67
C SER A 12 -26.45 -31.25 -7.00
N PHE A 13 -25.78 -30.40 -6.24
CA PHE A 13 -24.72 -30.81 -5.31
C PHE A 13 -25.21 -30.63 -3.88
N ASN A 14 -25.50 -31.74 -3.19
CA ASN A 14 -25.71 -31.75 -1.76
C ASN A 14 -24.75 -32.75 -1.08
N HIS A 15 -23.97 -32.19 -0.15
CA HIS A 15 -23.38 -32.73 1.08
C HIS A 15 -22.52 -34.00 1.06
N SER A 16 -21.24 -33.80 1.42
CA SER A 16 -20.64 -34.48 2.59
C SER A 16 -19.52 -33.62 3.16
N LEU A 17 -19.81 -32.94 4.27
CA LEU A 17 -18.81 -32.35 5.15
C LEU A 17 -18.24 -33.47 6.03
N SER A 18 -17.03 -33.93 5.70
CA SER A 18 -16.21 -34.69 6.64
C SER A 18 -15.51 -33.69 7.56
N GLU A 19 -15.95 -33.61 8.81
CA GLU A 19 -15.26 -32.95 9.90
C GLU A 19 -13.89 -33.63 10.11
N THR A 20 -12.82 -32.97 9.69
CA THR A 20 -11.48 -33.30 10.16
C THR A 20 -11.12 -32.36 11.29
N ASN A 21 -11.04 -32.94 12.49
CA ASN A 21 -10.62 -32.31 13.73
C ASN A 21 -9.28 -31.57 13.56
N TYR A 22 -9.33 -30.24 13.46
CA TYR A 22 -8.16 -29.39 13.56
C TYR A 22 -7.98 -29.01 15.04
N SER A 23 -7.13 -29.75 15.74
CA SER A 23 -6.63 -29.32 17.05
C SER A 23 -5.64 -28.16 16.84
N PRO A 24 -5.89 -26.95 17.38
CA PRO A 24 -4.89 -25.91 17.32
C PRO A 24 -3.86 -26.20 18.42
N SER A 25 -2.71 -26.73 18.01
CA SER A 25 -1.51 -26.71 18.83
C SER A 25 -1.08 -25.24 18.97
N THR A 26 -1.41 -24.65 20.11
CA THR A 26 -0.96 -23.33 20.56
C THR A 26 0.57 -23.29 20.59
N SER A 27 1.17 -22.90 19.46
CA SER A 27 2.54 -22.43 19.37
C SER A 27 2.54 -20.98 19.84
N ALA A 28 3.52 -20.59 20.65
CA ALA A 28 3.67 -19.25 21.25
C ALA A 28 3.92 -18.10 20.24
N ARG A 29 3.46 -18.22 18.99
CA ARG A 29 3.52 -17.20 17.93
C ARG A 29 2.38 -16.19 17.98
N ASP A 30 1.35 -16.44 18.79
CA ASP A 30 0.16 -15.58 18.90
C ASP A 30 0.30 -14.50 19.99
N LEU A 31 1.47 -13.86 20.10
CA LEU A 31 1.57 -12.58 20.81
C LEU A 31 1.35 -11.45 19.80
N PRO A 32 0.18 -10.78 19.82
CA PRO A 32 -0.07 -9.65 18.93
C PRO A 32 0.85 -8.52 19.37
N GLY A 33 1.90 -8.21 18.60
CA GLY A 33 2.64 -6.96 18.83
C GLY A 33 4.07 -6.89 18.34
N VAL A 34 4.65 -7.97 17.85
CA VAL A 34 6.00 -7.97 17.29
C VAL A 34 5.88 -8.11 15.79
N ILE A 35 6.29 -7.09 15.05
CA ILE A 35 6.61 -7.26 13.63
C ILE A 35 7.74 -8.25 13.57
N SER A 36 7.47 -9.40 12.99
CA SER A 36 8.47 -10.44 12.85
C SER A 36 9.46 -9.99 11.78
N ASN A 37 10.71 -10.44 11.88
CA ASN A 37 11.69 -10.32 10.80
C ASN A 37 11.11 -10.82 9.45
N ASP A 38 10.11 -11.71 9.53
CA ASP A 38 9.36 -12.25 8.39
C ASP A 38 8.68 -11.15 7.55
N ASP A 39 8.11 -10.10 8.15
CA ASP A 39 7.38 -9.06 7.38
C ASP A 39 8.33 -8.25 6.47
N VAL A 40 9.55 -8.00 6.94
CA VAL A 40 10.60 -7.31 6.15
C VAL A 40 11.15 -8.25 5.09
N VAL A 41 11.34 -9.53 5.41
CA VAL A 41 11.74 -10.55 4.43
C VAL A 41 10.70 -10.66 3.32
N ASP A 42 9.42 -10.69 3.65
CA ASP A 42 8.31 -10.73 2.70
C ASP A 42 8.28 -9.49 1.81
N PHE A 43 8.53 -8.30 2.39
CA PHE A 43 8.69 -7.06 1.61
C PHE A 43 9.83 -7.18 0.60
N ILE A 44 11.00 -7.70 1.02
CA ILE A 44 12.18 -7.85 0.15
C ILE A 44 11.88 -8.83 -0.98
N GLN A 45 11.31 -10.00 -0.66
CA GLN A 45 10.96 -11.02 -1.66
C GLN A 45 9.93 -10.48 -2.66
N THR A 46 8.89 -9.80 -2.17
CA THR A 46 7.87 -9.17 -3.01
C THR A 46 8.47 -8.12 -3.93
N THR A 47 9.37 -7.28 -3.42
CA THR A 47 10.08 -6.25 -4.19
C THR A 47 10.94 -6.88 -5.29
N MET A 48 11.73 -7.90 -4.94
CA MET A 48 12.57 -8.62 -5.92
C MET A 48 11.72 -9.30 -7.00
N HIS A 49 10.62 -9.95 -6.62
CA HIS A 49 9.71 -10.59 -7.56
C HIS A 49 9.05 -9.56 -8.49
N LEU A 50 8.50 -8.48 -7.93
CA LEU A 50 7.88 -7.41 -8.70
C LEU A 50 8.83 -6.86 -9.76
N HIS A 51 10.08 -6.59 -9.37
CA HIS A 51 11.07 -6.05 -10.29
C HIS A 51 11.51 -7.05 -11.37
N SER A 52 11.60 -8.34 -11.06
CA SER A 52 12.03 -9.36 -12.02
C SER A 52 10.99 -9.61 -13.11
N CYS A 53 9.70 -9.47 -12.81
CA CYS A 53 8.62 -9.66 -13.77
C CYS A 53 7.89 -8.36 -14.18
N LYS A 54 8.47 -7.19 -13.89
CA LYS A 54 7.82 -5.87 -14.08
C LYS A 54 7.21 -5.69 -15.47
N GLU A 55 7.97 -5.92 -16.54
CA GLU A 55 7.46 -5.68 -17.90
C GLU A 55 6.33 -6.65 -18.29
N PHE A 56 6.42 -7.92 -17.86
CA PHE A 56 5.33 -8.87 -18.02
C PHE A 56 4.07 -8.42 -17.27
N LEU A 57 4.20 -7.94 -16.03
CA LEU A 57 3.08 -7.46 -15.24
C LEU A 57 2.44 -6.19 -15.83
N ARG A 58 3.22 -5.28 -16.41
CA ARG A 58 2.69 -4.10 -17.11
C ARG A 58 1.80 -4.47 -18.29
N ILE A 59 2.19 -5.47 -19.06
CA ILE A 59 1.40 -5.98 -20.19
C ILE A 59 0.16 -6.71 -19.69
N LYS A 60 0.30 -7.57 -18.67
CA LYS A 60 -0.80 -8.35 -18.10
C LYS A 60 -1.86 -7.47 -17.42
N TYR A 61 -1.46 -6.38 -16.79
CA TYR A 61 -2.32 -5.50 -16.01
C TYR A 61 -2.24 -4.05 -16.53
N PRO A 62 -2.89 -3.73 -17.66
CA PRO A 62 -2.88 -2.38 -18.19
C PRO A 62 -3.60 -1.40 -17.24
N SER A 63 -3.07 -0.18 -17.12
CA SER A 63 -3.75 0.88 -16.37
C SER A 63 -4.98 1.35 -17.15
N LYS A 64 -6.12 1.47 -16.45
CA LYS A 64 -7.35 2.09 -16.94
C LYS A 64 -7.71 3.35 -16.16
N ILE A 65 -6.79 3.82 -15.31
CA ILE A 65 -7.01 4.94 -14.40
C ILE A 65 -6.15 6.10 -14.88
N THR A 66 -6.77 7.27 -14.95
CA THR A 66 -6.07 8.53 -15.14
C THR A 66 -5.25 8.82 -13.90
N ILE A 67 -3.93 8.65 -14.01
CA ILE A 67 -3.00 8.95 -12.94
C ILE A 67 -2.77 10.47 -12.95
N PRO A 68 -2.94 11.17 -11.81
CA PRO A 68 -2.60 12.58 -11.74
C PRO A 68 -1.14 12.81 -12.16
N ASP A 69 -0.86 14.01 -12.69
CA ASP A 69 0.51 14.38 -13.01
C ASP A 69 1.24 14.82 -11.74
N SER A 70 1.40 16.11 -11.53
CA SER A 70 2.05 16.70 -10.34
C SER A 70 1.08 17.43 -9.42
N ASP A 71 -0.22 17.23 -9.59
CA ASP A 71 -1.24 17.83 -8.74
C ASP A 71 -1.34 17.06 -7.40
N GLU A 72 -0.78 17.66 -6.35
CA GLU A 72 -0.76 17.10 -5.00
C GLU A 72 -2.18 16.86 -4.44
N ILE A 73 -3.15 17.74 -4.73
CA ILE A 73 -4.52 17.64 -4.24
C ILE A 73 -5.23 16.47 -4.95
N ALA A 74 -5.04 16.33 -6.26
CA ALA A 74 -5.57 15.20 -7.02
C ALA A 74 -4.97 13.86 -6.54
N TRP A 75 -3.67 13.83 -6.27
CA TRP A 75 -3.00 12.67 -5.65
C TRP A 75 -3.55 12.37 -4.26
N CYS A 76 -3.75 13.39 -3.43
CA CYS A 76 -4.30 13.24 -2.08
C CYS A 76 -5.69 12.63 -2.14
N SER A 77 -6.57 13.13 -3.01
CA SER A 77 -7.91 12.56 -3.18
C SER A 77 -7.88 11.14 -3.73
N LEU A 78 -7.01 10.84 -4.70
CA LEU A 78 -6.83 9.49 -5.23
C LEU A 78 -6.39 8.51 -4.13
N CYS A 79 -5.43 8.89 -3.30
CA CYS A 79 -4.84 7.99 -2.30
C CYS A 79 -5.66 7.89 -1.01
N LEU A 80 -6.15 9.03 -0.53
CA LEU A 80 -6.71 9.19 0.82
C LEU A 80 -8.20 9.54 0.80
N GLY A 81 -8.76 9.86 -0.35
CA GLY A 81 -10.18 10.15 -0.55
C GLY A 81 -10.50 11.65 -0.52
N PRO A 82 -11.57 12.06 -1.23
CA PRO A 82 -11.90 13.47 -1.43
C PRO A 82 -12.28 14.16 -0.13
N GLU A 83 -12.95 13.49 0.81
CA GLU A 83 -13.38 14.08 2.08
C GLU A 83 -12.17 14.50 2.93
N LEU A 84 -11.24 13.57 3.16
CA LEU A 84 -10.02 13.82 3.92
C LEU A 84 -9.11 14.82 3.19
N CYS A 85 -9.03 14.74 1.87
CA CYS A 85 -8.30 15.71 1.07
C CYS A 85 -8.85 17.13 1.25
N ARG A 86 -10.18 17.33 1.18
CA ARG A 86 -10.77 18.65 1.42
C ARG A 86 -10.48 19.19 2.81
N GLU A 87 -10.53 18.33 3.83
CA GLU A 87 -10.17 18.70 5.22
C GLU A 87 -8.71 19.15 5.32
N MET A 88 -7.78 18.35 4.79
CA MET A 88 -6.33 18.65 4.87
C MET A 88 -5.92 19.95 4.15
N TYR A 89 -6.64 20.31 3.08
CA TYR A 89 -6.34 21.48 2.27
C TYR A 89 -7.31 22.66 2.48
N ASN A 90 -8.23 22.56 3.45
CA ASN A 90 -9.28 23.55 3.71
C ASN A 90 -10.06 23.94 2.42
N LEU A 91 -10.37 22.95 1.59
CA LEU A 91 -11.14 23.16 0.37
C LEU A 91 -12.62 23.25 0.72
N GLU A 92 -13.32 24.24 0.18
CA GLU A 92 -14.76 24.37 0.37
C GLU A 92 -15.49 23.15 -0.18
N GLN A 93 -16.49 22.65 0.54
CA GLN A 93 -17.31 21.49 0.11
C GLN A 93 -18.05 21.74 -1.22
N ARG A 94 -18.21 23.01 -1.61
CA ARG A 94 -18.86 23.47 -2.85
C ARG A 94 -17.89 23.81 -3.97
N SER A 95 -16.58 23.52 -3.84
CA SER A 95 -15.66 23.75 -4.95
C SER A 95 -16.09 22.91 -6.16
N ASP A 96 -16.20 23.55 -7.33
CA ASP A 96 -16.50 22.88 -8.62
C ASP A 96 -15.37 21.91 -9.05
N GLN A 97 -14.33 21.78 -8.23
CA GLN A 97 -13.18 20.92 -8.50
C GLN A 97 -13.58 19.46 -8.30
N GLN A 98 -13.80 18.77 -9.42
CA GLN A 98 -14.04 17.32 -9.43
C GLN A 98 -12.74 16.59 -9.04
N LEU A 99 -12.64 16.20 -7.77
CA LEU A 99 -11.52 15.43 -7.27
C LEU A 99 -11.67 13.93 -7.63
N PRO A 100 -10.57 13.22 -7.92
CA PRO A 100 -10.60 11.78 -8.16
C PRO A 100 -11.17 11.00 -6.98
N ALA A 101 -11.97 9.97 -7.25
CA ALA A 101 -12.42 9.05 -6.22
C ALA A 101 -11.23 8.28 -5.59
N GLN A 102 -11.36 7.97 -4.30
CA GLN A 102 -10.36 7.19 -3.56
C GLN A 102 -10.10 5.83 -4.24
N ARG A 103 -8.83 5.43 -4.28
CA ARG A 103 -8.36 4.14 -4.81
C ARG A 103 -7.39 3.49 -3.83
N ILE A 104 -7.36 2.16 -3.86
CA ILE A 104 -6.29 1.37 -3.27
C ILE A 104 -5.14 1.22 -4.30
N PRO A 105 -3.87 1.05 -3.85
CA PRO A 105 -2.71 0.97 -4.73
C PRO A 105 -2.64 -0.40 -5.46
N LEU A 106 -3.54 -0.62 -6.40
CA LEU A 106 -3.56 -1.82 -7.21
C LEU A 106 -2.28 -1.93 -8.04
N LEU A 107 -1.86 -3.18 -8.31
CA LEU A 107 -0.71 -3.46 -9.16
C LEU A 107 -0.83 -2.78 -10.53
N SER A 108 -2.03 -2.78 -11.13
CA SER A 108 -2.35 -2.10 -12.40
C SER A 108 -2.20 -0.58 -12.38
N ILE A 109 -2.02 0.03 -11.21
CA ILE A 109 -1.72 1.45 -11.04
C ILE A 109 -0.22 1.61 -10.81
N VAL A 110 0.29 1.01 -9.73
CA VAL A 110 1.65 1.31 -9.24
C VAL A 110 2.76 0.81 -10.16
N ILE A 111 2.52 -0.27 -10.92
CA ILE A 111 3.54 -0.83 -11.83
C ILE A 111 3.83 0.08 -13.03
N HIS A 112 2.86 0.94 -13.38
CA HIS A 112 2.96 1.90 -14.48
C HIS A 112 3.55 3.24 -14.04
N LEU A 113 3.78 3.44 -12.74
CA LEU A 113 4.44 4.66 -12.28
C LEU A 113 5.92 4.67 -12.66
N GLU A 114 6.33 5.79 -13.23
CA GLU A 114 7.73 6.11 -13.47
C GLU A 114 8.43 6.46 -12.15
N GLN A 115 9.77 6.37 -12.13
CA GLN A 115 10.53 6.61 -10.90
C GLN A 115 10.40 8.07 -10.42
N SER A 116 10.26 9.03 -11.33
CA SER A 116 9.96 10.43 -11.03
C SER A 116 8.63 10.58 -10.30
N LYS A 117 7.55 9.96 -10.81
CA LYS A 117 6.23 9.95 -10.17
C LYS A 117 6.23 9.22 -8.84
N ILE A 118 6.96 8.10 -8.72
CA ILE A 118 7.12 7.34 -7.47
C ILE A 118 7.76 8.22 -6.39
N LYS A 119 8.85 8.92 -6.74
CA LYS A 119 9.54 9.81 -5.80
C LYS A 119 8.65 10.96 -5.36
N LEU A 120 7.97 11.64 -6.29
CA LEU A 120 7.04 12.72 -5.98
C LEU A 120 5.92 12.24 -5.05
N LEU A 121 5.34 11.07 -5.33
CA LEU A 121 4.30 10.50 -4.50
C LEU A 121 4.81 10.11 -3.10
N LEU A 122 6.07 9.67 -2.96
CA LEU A 122 6.67 9.44 -1.63
C LEU A 122 6.80 10.72 -0.82
N GLU A 123 7.15 11.85 -1.45
CA GLU A 123 7.21 13.16 -0.80
C GLU A 123 5.82 13.58 -0.30
N TYR A 124 4.78 13.39 -1.12
CA TYR A 124 3.40 13.66 -0.73
C TYR A 124 2.92 12.76 0.41
N LEU A 125 3.17 11.44 0.31
CA LEU A 125 2.83 10.49 1.36
C LEU A 125 3.54 10.81 2.69
N HIS A 126 4.80 11.24 2.63
CA HIS A 126 5.53 11.70 3.81
C HIS A 126 4.91 12.97 4.40
N LYS A 127 4.54 13.96 3.57
CA LYS A 127 3.85 15.17 4.03
C LYS A 127 2.51 14.83 4.69
N TRP A 128 1.70 13.97 4.08
CA TRP A 128 0.40 13.60 4.65
C TRP A 128 0.55 12.78 5.93
N PHE A 129 1.52 11.87 6.00
CA PHE A 129 1.88 11.17 7.24
C PHE A 129 2.06 12.13 8.43
N LEU A 130 2.75 13.25 8.22
CA LEU A 130 2.99 14.22 9.29
C LEU A 130 1.70 14.87 9.82
N VAL A 131 0.64 14.91 9.01
CA VAL A 131 -0.65 15.52 9.35
C VAL A 131 -1.59 14.48 9.97
N ILE A 132 -1.78 13.33 9.30
CA ILE A 132 -2.83 12.36 9.64
C ILE A 132 -2.32 11.11 10.36
N GLY A 133 -1.00 10.98 10.55
CA GLY A 133 -0.38 9.78 11.12
C GLY A 133 -0.39 8.59 10.18
N MET A 134 -0.23 7.38 10.70
CA MET A 134 -0.14 6.13 9.92
C MET A 134 -1.51 5.47 9.77
N THR A 135 -2.39 6.09 8.98
CA THR A 135 -3.71 5.53 8.63
C THR A 135 -3.57 4.30 7.71
N ASP A 136 -4.65 3.52 7.60
CA ASP A 136 -4.68 2.29 6.80
C ASP A 136 -4.35 2.58 5.32
N HIS A 137 -5.04 3.54 4.71
CA HIS A 137 -4.85 3.85 3.30
C HIS A 137 -3.50 4.46 3.01
N LEU A 138 -3.04 5.39 3.85
CA LEU A 138 -1.71 5.97 3.72
C LEU A 138 -0.63 4.90 3.77
N SER A 139 -0.75 3.96 4.71
CA SER A 139 0.22 2.88 4.85
C SER A 139 0.20 1.91 3.66
N MET A 140 -0.97 1.58 3.12
CA MET A 140 -1.06 0.76 1.91
C MET A 140 -0.35 1.45 0.74
N TRP A 141 -0.62 2.73 0.52
CA TRP A 141 0.03 3.50 -0.54
C TRP A 141 1.54 3.60 -0.33
N LEU A 142 2.00 3.93 0.88
CA LEU A 142 3.42 3.99 1.20
C LEU A 142 4.12 2.65 0.96
N TYR A 143 3.54 1.55 1.43
CA TYR A 143 4.08 0.21 1.22
C TYR A 143 4.19 -0.14 -0.27
N SER A 144 3.10 0.02 -1.03
CA SER A 144 3.08 -0.30 -2.46
C SER A 144 4.04 0.58 -3.27
N VAL A 145 4.16 1.86 -2.92
CA VAL A 145 5.09 2.78 -3.60
C VAL A 145 6.53 2.44 -3.26
N LEU A 146 6.85 2.09 -2.00
CA LEU A 146 8.19 1.66 -1.60
C LEU A 146 8.65 0.40 -2.32
N ILE A 147 7.76 -0.58 -2.54
CA ILE A 147 8.07 -1.78 -3.36
C ILE A 147 8.45 -1.39 -4.79
N CYS A 148 7.89 -0.29 -5.32
CA CYS A 148 8.16 0.14 -6.69
C CYS A 148 9.45 0.97 -6.85
N VAL A 149 10.09 1.36 -5.74
CA VAL A 149 11.35 2.12 -5.75
C VAL A 149 12.48 1.23 -6.27
N LYS A 150 13.03 1.59 -7.42
CA LYS A 150 14.23 0.91 -7.92
C LYS A 150 15.43 1.27 -7.05
N TYR A 151 16.15 0.25 -6.61
CA TYR A 151 17.44 0.47 -5.98
C TYR A 151 18.41 1.14 -6.96
N CYS A 152 18.98 2.27 -6.55
CA CYS A 152 20.02 2.99 -7.27
C CYS A 152 21.12 3.34 -6.27
N LYS A 153 22.38 3.01 -6.59
CA LYS A 153 23.52 3.19 -5.67
C LYS A 153 23.83 4.67 -5.35
N LYS A 154 23.35 5.62 -6.18
CA LYS A 154 23.64 7.05 -6.06
C LYS A 154 22.39 7.86 -6.35
N ASP A 155 21.51 7.95 -5.37
CA ASP A 155 20.33 8.80 -5.43
C ASP A 155 20.23 9.59 -4.11
N GLU A 156 20.99 10.69 -4.05
CA GLU A 156 21.16 11.47 -2.83
C GLU A 156 19.83 12.06 -2.33
N GLU A 157 18.98 12.49 -3.25
CA GLU A 157 17.68 13.06 -2.94
C GLU A 157 16.73 12.00 -2.35
N ARG A 158 16.68 10.80 -2.94
CA ARG A 158 15.93 9.67 -2.38
C ARG A 158 16.47 9.26 -1.01
N ASP A 159 17.78 9.14 -0.88
CA ASP A 159 18.42 8.74 0.38
C ASP A 159 18.16 9.78 1.48
N GLN A 160 18.11 11.06 1.13
CA GLN A 160 17.74 12.13 2.04
C GLN A 160 16.27 12.06 2.44
N LEU A 161 15.35 11.83 1.49
CA LEU A 161 13.93 11.62 1.76
C LEU A 161 13.72 10.46 2.75
N PHE A 162 14.39 9.32 2.53
CA PHE A 162 14.30 8.16 3.41
C PHE A 162 14.87 8.40 4.81
N LYS A 163 15.96 9.16 4.94
CA LYS A 163 16.48 9.59 6.25
C LYS A 163 15.48 10.47 7.00
N ILE A 164 14.84 11.42 6.31
CA ILE A 164 13.84 12.31 6.91
C ILE A 164 12.62 11.50 7.34
N LEU A 165 12.07 10.68 6.45
CA LEU A 165 10.94 9.80 6.75
C LEU A 165 11.24 8.89 7.96
N PHE A 166 12.41 8.27 8.00
CA PHE A 166 12.81 7.41 9.12
C PHE A 166 12.94 8.19 10.44
N LYS A 167 13.48 9.41 10.41
CA LYS A 167 13.55 10.29 11.59
C LYS A 167 12.15 10.65 12.09
N ASP A 168 11.23 10.96 11.19
CA ASP A 168 9.87 11.35 11.56
C ASP A 168 9.03 10.16 12.04
N LEU A 169 9.20 8.97 11.46
CA LEU A 169 8.64 7.71 11.98
C LEU A 169 9.09 7.46 13.43
N ARG A 170 10.37 7.66 13.73
CA ARG A 170 10.88 7.53 15.11
C ARG A 170 10.27 8.55 16.06
N LYS A 171 10.08 9.81 15.64
CA LYS A 171 9.39 10.82 16.46
C LYS A 171 7.93 10.44 16.68
N TYR A 172 7.26 9.97 15.64
CA TYR A 172 5.87 9.55 15.66
C TYR A 172 5.67 8.38 16.64
N LEU A 173 6.54 7.36 16.60
CA LEU A 173 6.48 6.20 17.50
C LEU A 173 6.56 6.57 18.99
N LYS A 174 7.22 7.68 19.36
CA LYS A 174 7.28 8.18 20.74
C LYS A 174 5.97 8.80 21.22
N LYS A 175 5.12 9.26 20.30
CA LYS A 175 3.87 9.98 20.57
C LYS A 175 2.62 9.17 20.20
N CYS A 176 2.77 8.09 19.43
CA CYS A 176 1.68 7.29 18.90
C CYS A 176 1.14 6.31 19.96
N PHE A 177 -0.13 6.49 20.33
CA PHE A 177 -0.85 5.59 21.24
C PHE A 177 -1.66 4.50 20.50
N GLY A 178 -1.94 4.71 19.21
CA GLY A 178 -2.70 3.75 18.40
C GLY A 178 -1.88 2.50 18.07
N TYR A 179 -2.29 1.35 18.60
CA TYR A 179 -1.57 0.08 18.44
C TYR A 179 -1.28 -0.29 16.96
N ARG A 180 -2.30 -0.29 16.10
CA ARG A 180 -2.13 -0.63 14.67
C ARG A 180 -1.23 0.36 13.94
N GLN A 181 -1.38 1.66 14.24
CA GLN A 181 -0.55 2.70 13.62
C GLN A 181 0.92 2.59 14.07
N LYS A 182 1.14 2.22 15.34
CA LYS A 182 2.46 1.96 15.89
C LYS A 182 3.13 0.77 15.21
N GLN A 183 2.41 -0.33 15.02
CA GLN A 183 2.92 -1.48 14.26
C GLN A 183 3.35 -1.04 12.87
N ARG A 184 2.47 -0.43 12.08
CA ARG A 184 2.82 0.05 10.73
C ARG A 184 4.06 0.94 10.70
N ALA A 185 4.16 1.89 11.63
CA ALA A 185 5.31 2.77 11.74
C ALA A 185 6.62 2.03 12.08
N VAL A 186 6.56 0.97 12.90
CA VAL A 186 7.71 0.08 13.15
C VAL A 186 8.12 -0.64 11.86
N LEU A 187 7.15 -1.22 11.13
CA LEU A 187 7.44 -1.96 9.89
C LEU A 187 8.14 -1.08 8.86
N PHE A 188 7.65 0.14 8.65
CA PHE A 188 8.31 1.10 7.74
C PHE A 188 9.69 1.49 8.25
N GLY A 189 9.87 1.63 9.56
CA GLY A 189 11.18 1.84 10.15
C GLY A 189 12.16 0.73 9.79
N ASP A 190 11.73 -0.53 9.94
CA ASP A 190 12.57 -1.69 9.66
C ASP A 190 12.84 -1.85 8.16
N ILE A 191 11.85 -1.63 7.29
CA ILE A 191 12.05 -1.60 5.83
C ILE A 191 13.11 -0.55 5.43
N LEU A 192 12.99 0.68 5.95
CA LEU A 192 13.94 1.76 5.64
C LEU A 192 15.35 1.43 6.12
N LYS A 193 15.47 0.78 7.29
CA LYS A 193 16.76 0.40 7.87
C LYS A 193 17.40 -0.78 7.15
N GLU A 194 16.65 -1.84 6.89
CA GLU A 194 17.19 -3.12 6.41
C GLU A 194 17.30 -3.17 4.88
N TRP A 195 16.30 -2.68 4.14
CA TRP A 195 16.31 -2.71 2.67
C TRP A 195 16.96 -1.46 2.06
N PHE A 196 16.58 -0.28 2.56
CA PHE A 196 17.12 0.99 2.06
C PHE A 196 18.39 1.45 2.78
N LEU A 197 18.88 0.66 3.75
CA LEU A 197 20.14 0.88 4.47
C LEU A 197 20.25 2.28 5.12
N VAL A 198 19.12 2.85 5.54
CA VAL A 198 19.08 4.17 6.16
C VAL A 198 19.78 4.12 7.52
N LYS A 199 20.90 4.83 7.63
CA LYS A 199 21.64 5.02 8.88
C LYS A 199 21.45 6.45 9.39
N ILE A 200 21.02 6.58 10.65
CA ILE A 200 21.10 7.86 11.38
C ILE A 200 22.44 7.85 12.11
N LYS A 201 23.28 8.86 11.83
CA LYS A 201 24.46 9.18 12.65
C LYS A 201 24.02 9.89 13.93
#